data_AF-A0AAN8VNQ2-F1
#
_entry.id   AF-A0AAN8VNQ2-F1
#
_cell.length_a   1.000
_cell.length_b   1.000
_cell.length_c   1.000
_cell.angle_alpha   90.00
_cell.angle_beta   90.00
_cell.angle_gamma   90.00
#
_symmetry.space_group_name_H-M   'P 1'
#
loop_
_entity.id
_entity.type
_entity.pdbx_description
1 polymer ?
#
loop_
_entity_poly.entity_id
_entity_poly.type
_entity_poly.pdbx_seq_one_letter_code
_entity_poly.pdbx_strand_id
1 'polypeptide(L)'
;MASVWPMGLEWHAISMFTSTVIRILQFGNDNARNRKLDGDLIDAVRHENMHNGRFEYREEVVRDGVGLAKGLKEMVVHFDLMLVGRKQSPSPLLNGLGEWSEFPELGVIGDMLASTDFTGSTTVLVLQQHRAGPVLMNRGAPFQTIDVGN
;
A
#
# COMPACT_ATOMS: atom_id res chain seq x y z
N MET A 1 -38.16 -20.86 -7.97
CA MET A 1 -37.28 -22.02 -7.76
C MET A 1 -35.86 -21.51 -7.68
N ALA A 2 -35.34 -21.36 -6.46
CA ALA A 2 -33.97 -20.93 -6.21
C ALA A 2 -33.04 -22.11 -6.45
N SER A 3 -32.03 -21.92 -7.30
CA SER A 3 -30.96 -22.89 -7.48
C SER A 3 -30.16 -23.00 -6.19
N VAL A 4 -30.35 -24.12 -5.50
CA VAL A 4 -29.48 -24.59 -4.41
C VAL A 4 -28.16 -25.00 -5.07
N TRP A 5 -27.14 -24.18 -4.89
CA TRP A 5 -25.76 -24.58 -5.20
C TRP A 5 -25.31 -25.61 -4.16
N PRO A 6 -24.59 -26.67 -4.55
CA PRO A 6 -24.10 -27.65 -3.61
C PRO A 6 -23.03 -27.00 -2.71
N MET A 7 -23.39 -26.85 -1.44
CA MET A 7 -22.45 -26.73 -0.32
C MET A 7 -21.49 -27.93 -0.39
N GLY A 8 -20.21 -27.71 -0.69
CA GLY A 8 -19.27 -28.84 -0.74
C GLY A 8 -17.92 -28.60 -1.41
N LEU A 9 -17.67 -27.43 -2.00
CA LEU A 9 -16.31 -26.96 -2.24
C LEU A 9 -16.08 -25.82 -1.27
N GLU A 10 -15.59 -26.22 -0.10
CA GLU A 10 -15.18 -25.31 0.95
C GLU A 10 -14.26 -24.23 0.38
N TRP A 11 -14.37 -23.04 0.95
CA TRP A 11 -13.50 -21.89 0.71
C TRP A 11 -12.01 -22.14 1.05
N HIS A 12 -11.59 -23.40 1.19
CA HIS A 12 -10.22 -23.90 1.20
C HIS A 12 -9.52 -23.77 -0.16
N ALA A 13 -9.97 -22.88 -1.04
CA ALA A 13 -9.19 -22.40 -2.17
C ALA A 13 -7.97 -21.65 -1.61
N ILE A 14 -6.95 -22.42 -1.22
CA ILE A 14 -5.52 -22.15 -1.24
C ILE A 14 -5.23 -20.65 -1.39
N SER A 15 -5.26 -19.89 -0.29
CA SER A 15 -4.58 -18.59 -0.28
C SER A 15 -3.09 -18.85 -0.23
N MET A 16 -2.49 -19.16 -1.37
CA MET A 16 -1.12 -19.68 -1.54
C MET A 16 -0.03 -18.71 -1.05
N PHE A 17 -0.41 -17.49 -0.67
CA PHE A 17 0.48 -16.41 -0.26
C PHE A 17 0.20 -15.96 1.18
N THR A 18 1.26 -15.58 1.88
CA THR A 18 1.19 -14.84 3.15
C THR A 18 1.21 -13.35 2.86
N SER A 19 0.36 -12.59 3.56
CA SER A 19 0.30 -11.13 3.42
C SER A 19 0.69 -10.46 4.74
N THR A 20 1.59 -9.49 4.65
CA THR A 20 2.03 -8.71 5.81
C THR A 20 1.82 -7.23 5.53
N VAL A 21 1.10 -6.55 6.43
CA VAL A 21 0.96 -5.09 6.43
C VAL A 21 1.94 -4.53 7.44
N ILE A 22 2.89 -3.73 6.97
CA ILE A 22 3.91 -3.10 7.81
C ILE A 22 3.66 -1.60 7.83
N ARG A 23 3.39 -1.07 9.02
CA ARG A 23 3.22 0.36 9.24
C ARG A 23 4.53 0.97 9.76
N ILE A 24 5.10 1.88 8.99
CA ILE A 24 6.29 2.64 9.41
C ILE A 24 5.87 3.83 10.28
N LEU A 25 6.42 3.91 11.48
CA LEU A 25 6.20 4.99 12.44
C LEU A 25 7.50 5.75 12.70
N GLN A 26 7.45 7.07 12.70
CA GLN A 26 8.61 7.89 13.07
C GLN A 26 8.61 8.19 14.56
N PHE A 27 9.70 7.87 15.26
CA PHE A 27 9.90 8.18 16.67
C PHE A 27 9.86 9.69 16.92
N GLY A 28 9.11 10.13 17.93
CA GLY A 28 9.02 11.53 18.33
C GLY A 28 8.26 12.43 17.35
N ASN A 29 7.66 11.89 16.30
CA ASN A 29 6.82 12.63 15.35
C ASN A 29 5.37 12.13 15.41
N ASP A 30 4.64 12.67 16.39
CA ASP A 30 3.30 12.23 16.77
C ASP A 30 2.22 13.17 16.24
N ASN A 31 1.87 13.04 14.95
CA ASN A 31 0.63 13.63 14.47
C ASN A 31 -0.57 12.77 14.92
N ALA A 32 -1.12 13.09 16.10
CA ALA A 32 -2.20 12.34 16.73
C ALA A 32 -3.43 12.17 15.81
N ARG A 33 -3.72 13.16 14.95
CA ARG A 33 -4.83 13.09 13.99
C ARG A 33 -4.58 12.05 12.91
N ASN A 34 -3.41 12.07 12.28
CA ASN A 34 -3.06 11.06 11.26
C ASN A 34 -2.98 9.66 11.89
N ARG A 35 -2.43 9.55 13.11
CA ARG A 35 -2.36 8.26 13.78
C ARG A 35 -3.72 7.63 14.04
N LYS A 36 -4.69 8.46 14.42
CA LYS A 36 -6.08 8.01 14.61
C LYS A 36 -6.68 7.52 13.30
N LEU A 37 -6.58 8.31 12.23
CA LEU A 37 -7.12 7.93 10.91
C LEU A 37 -6.52 6.64 10.37
N ASP A 38 -5.19 6.52 10.44
CA ASP A 38 -4.50 5.29 10.08
C ASP A 38 -4.93 4.11 10.98
N GLY A 39 -5.08 4.35 12.29
CA GLY A 39 -5.50 3.35 13.26
C GLY A 39 -6.87 2.77 12.93
N ASP A 40 -7.84 3.61 12.64
CA ASP A 40 -9.19 3.19 12.24
C ASP A 40 -9.16 2.30 10.98
N LEU A 41 -8.31 2.64 9.99
CA LEU A 41 -8.14 1.84 8.77
C LEU A 41 -7.43 0.50 9.04
N ILE A 42 -6.38 0.51 9.85
CA ILE A 42 -5.67 -0.70 10.23
C ILE A 42 -6.58 -1.64 11.02
N ASP A 43 -7.38 -1.10 11.93
CA ASP A 43 -8.31 -1.90 12.72
C ASP A 43 -9.38 -2.55 11.84
N ALA A 44 -9.86 -1.87 10.80
CA ALA A 44 -10.75 -2.47 9.82
C ALA A 44 -10.08 -3.64 9.07
N VAL A 45 -8.85 -3.46 8.57
CA VAL A 45 -8.11 -4.51 7.87
C VAL A 45 -7.83 -5.70 8.79
N ARG A 46 -7.45 -5.45 10.04
CA ARG A 46 -7.21 -6.50 11.05
C ARG A 46 -8.49 -7.24 11.39
N HIS A 47 -9.61 -6.53 11.51
CA HIS A 47 -10.91 -7.13 11.76
C HIS A 47 -11.34 -8.05 10.60
N GLU A 48 -11.19 -7.60 9.35
CA GLU A 48 -11.47 -8.42 8.16
C GLU A 48 -10.56 -9.66 8.05
N ASN A 49 -9.36 -9.61 8.61
CA ASN A 49 -8.38 -10.70 8.59
C ASN A 49 -8.28 -11.47 9.92
N MET A 50 -9.20 -11.31 10.87
CA MET A 50 -9.06 -11.89 12.21
C MET A 50 -8.96 -13.43 12.26
N HIS A 51 -9.47 -14.10 11.22
CA HIS A 51 -9.41 -15.56 11.07
C HIS A 51 -8.45 -16.01 9.96
N ASN A 52 -7.67 -15.09 9.40
CA ASN A 52 -6.70 -15.37 8.35
C ASN A 52 -5.32 -15.63 8.97
N GLY A 53 -4.98 -16.89 9.21
CA GLY A 53 -3.68 -17.30 9.77
C GLY A 53 -2.46 -17.01 8.87
N ARG A 54 -2.67 -16.47 7.67
CA ARG A 54 -1.60 -16.06 6.73
C ARG A 54 -1.48 -14.54 6.62
N PHE A 55 -2.26 -13.79 7.41
CA PHE A 55 -2.19 -12.35 7.49
C PHE A 55 -1.42 -11.92 8.75
N GLU A 56 -0.54 -10.94 8.60
CA GLU A 56 0.18 -10.36 9.71
C GLU A 56 0.18 -8.84 9.63
N TYR A 57 0.02 -8.19 10.78
CA TYR A 57 0.21 -6.75 10.93
C TYR A 57 1.41 -6.48 11.84
N ARG A 58 2.32 -5.61 11.40
CA ARG A 58 3.48 -5.17 12.18
C ARG A 58 3.64 -3.66 12.13
N GLU A 59 4.18 -3.09 13.20
CA GLU A 59 4.60 -1.69 13.26
C GLU A 59 6.13 -1.64 13.38
N GLU A 60 6.76 -0.81 12.55
CA GLU A 60 8.21 -0.62 12.53
C GLU A 60 8.51 0.83 12.91
N VAL A 61 9.18 1.03 14.05
CA VAL A 61 9.49 2.37 14.56
C VAL A 61 10.89 2.79 14.15
N VAL A 62 11.01 3.85 13.36
CA VAL A 62 12.26 4.39 12.84
C VAL A 62 12.51 5.79 13.36
N ARG A 63 13.77 6.18 13.53
CA ARG A 63 14.13 7.52 14.03
C ARG A 63 14.27 8.55 12.91
N ASP A 64 14.81 8.12 11.78
CA ASP A 64 15.19 8.94 10.65
C ASP A 64 15.20 8.12 9.35
N GLY A 65 15.59 8.77 8.25
CA GLY A 65 15.71 8.14 6.94
C GLY A 65 16.75 7.02 6.88
N VAL A 66 17.81 7.07 7.70
CA VAL A 66 18.84 6.02 7.76
C VAL A 66 18.26 4.77 8.41
N GLY A 67 17.53 4.93 9.52
CA GLY A 67 16.80 3.84 10.17
C GLY A 67 15.76 3.21 9.24
N LEU A 68 15.06 4.03 8.45
CA LEU A 68 14.13 3.56 7.43
C LEU A 68 14.82 2.72 6.34
N ALA A 69 15.90 3.22 5.75
CA ALA A 69 16.65 2.50 4.73
C ALA A 69 17.18 1.15 5.25
N LYS A 70 17.70 1.14 6.48
CA LYS A 70 18.13 -0.08 7.15
C LYS A 70 16.98 -1.07 7.34
N GLY A 71 15.84 -0.62 7.86
CA GLY A 71 14.67 -1.48 8.06
C GLY A 71 14.15 -2.05 6.75
N LEU A 72 14.05 -1.23 5.69
CA LEU A 72 13.65 -1.71 4.36
C LEU A 72 14.62 -2.78 3.82
N LYS A 73 15.92 -2.62 4.06
CA LYS A 73 16.94 -3.55 3.58
C LYS A 73 16.87 -4.90 4.31
N GLU A 74 16.53 -4.89 5.59
CA GLU A 74 16.28 -6.11 6.35
C GLU A 74 14.97 -6.78 5.91
N MET A 75 13.95 -5.99 5.55
CA MET A 75 12.65 -6.53 5.12
C MET A 75 12.66 -7.12 3.71
N VAL A 76 13.38 -6.52 2.76
CA VAL A 76 13.27 -6.89 1.33
C VAL A 76 13.52 -8.38 1.12
N VAL A 77 14.48 -8.98 1.81
CA VAL A 77 14.85 -10.40 1.67
C VAL A 77 13.79 -11.38 2.19
N HIS A 78 12.75 -10.89 2.88
CA HIS A 78 11.70 -11.72 3.47
C HIS A 78 10.42 -11.80 2.63
N PHE A 79 10.32 -11.03 1.55
CA PHE A 79 9.10 -10.93 0.74
C PHE A 79 9.38 -11.19 -0.74
N ASP A 80 8.50 -11.94 -1.39
CA ASP A 80 8.53 -12.13 -2.84
C ASP A 80 8.01 -10.89 -3.59
N LEU A 81 7.10 -10.14 -2.97
CA LEU A 81 6.47 -8.93 -3.50
C LEU A 81 6.28 -7.88 -2.39
N MET A 82 6.72 -6.64 -2.64
CA MET A 82 6.47 -5.49 -1.79
C MET A 82 5.58 -4.47 -2.52
N LEU A 83 4.47 -4.12 -1.89
CA LEU A 83 3.58 -3.05 -2.34
C LEU A 83 3.94 -1.77 -1.60
N VAL A 84 4.31 -0.73 -2.34
CA VAL A 84 4.64 0.57 -1.75
C VAL A 84 3.81 1.68 -2.38
N GLY A 85 3.35 2.62 -1.55
CA GLY A 85 2.59 3.77 -2.02
C GLY A 85 3.51 4.86 -2.57
N ARG A 86 3.19 5.41 -3.73
CA ARG A 86 3.78 6.66 -4.21
C ARG A 86 3.14 7.82 -3.47
N LYS A 87 3.82 8.25 -2.41
CA LYS A 87 3.34 9.35 -1.56
C LYS A 87 3.50 10.69 -2.30
N GLN A 88 2.42 11.47 -2.39
CA GLN A 88 2.44 12.84 -2.94
C GLN A 88 2.58 13.92 -1.87
N SER A 89 2.30 13.58 -0.59
CA SER A 89 2.38 14.54 0.51
C SER A 89 3.73 14.47 1.24
N PRO A 90 4.32 15.61 1.62
CA PRO A 90 5.58 15.64 2.34
C PRO A 90 5.48 14.87 3.67
N SER A 91 6.54 14.12 3.99
CA SER A 91 6.67 13.35 5.22
C SER A 91 7.91 13.86 5.95
N PRO A 92 7.84 14.24 7.25
CA PRO A 92 9.05 14.63 7.98
C PRO A 92 10.12 13.54 7.96
N LEU A 93 9.71 12.27 8.04
CA LEU A 93 10.60 11.11 7.93
C LEU A 93 11.35 11.02 6.59
N LEU A 94 10.73 11.49 5.50
CA LEU A 94 11.29 11.38 4.15
C LEU A 94 11.92 12.69 3.67
N ASN A 95 12.01 13.68 4.56
CA ASN A 95 12.52 15.00 4.19
C ASN A 95 14.00 14.91 3.80
N GLY A 96 14.38 15.57 2.71
CA GLY A 96 15.74 15.52 2.14
C GLY A 96 16.12 14.21 1.43
N LEU A 97 15.42 13.10 1.68
CA LEU A 97 15.72 11.81 1.03
C LEU A 97 15.33 11.77 -0.44
N GLY A 98 14.33 12.56 -0.84
CA GLY A 98 13.87 12.62 -2.24
C GLY A 98 14.67 13.57 -3.13
N GLU A 99 15.59 14.37 -2.58
CA GLU A 99 16.36 15.37 -3.35
C GLU A 99 17.41 14.73 -4.27
N TRP A 100 17.77 13.48 -3.99
CA TRP A 100 18.78 12.71 -4.71
C TRP A 100 18.20 11.46 -5.38
N SER A 101 16.89 11.45 -5.64
CA SER A 101 16.19 10.31 -6.26
C SER A 101 16.58 10.17 -7.73
N GLU A 102 16.94 8.95 -8.13
CA GLU A 102 17.25 8.58 -9.51
C GLU A 102 15.97 8.39 -10.34
N PHE A 103 14.90 7.90 -9.71
CA PHE A 103 13.59 7.59 -10.29
C PHE A 103 12.44 8.25 -9.50
N PRO A 104 12.21 9.57 -9.66
CA PRO A 104 11.17 10.30 -8.92
C PRO A 104 9.74 9.76 -9.13
N GLU A 105 9.50 9.06 -10.24
CA GLU A 105 8.24 8.38 -10.54
C GLU A 105 7.92 7.21 -9.60
N LEU A 106 8.92 6.63 -8.93
CA LEU A 106 8.73 5.57 -7.94
C LEU A 106 8.41 6.12 -6.55
N GLY A 107 8.68 7.41 -6.32
CA GLY A 107 8.66 8.04 -5.00
C GLY A 107 9.79 7.52 -4.09
N VAL A 108 10.05 8.24 -2.99
CA VAL A 108 11.25 8.01 -2.14
C VAL A 108 11.45 6.55 -1.71
N ILE A 109 10.39 5.86 -1.28
CA ILE A 109 10.49 4.45 -0.85
C ILE A 109 10.77 3.52 -2.04
N GLY A 110 10.05 3.72 -3.16
CA GLY A 110 10.22 2.88 -4.34
C GLY A 110 11.59 3.06 -4.98
N ASP A 111 12.08 4.30 -5.00
CA ASP A 111 13.43 4.67 -5.43
C ASP A 111 14.51 4.02 -4.56
N MET A 112 14.37 4.08 -3.23
CA MET A 112 15.25 3.36 -2.31
C MET A 112 15.30 1.87 -2.63
N LEU A 113 14.14 1.22 -2.76
CA LEU A 113 14.07 -0.22 -3.04
C LEU A 113 14.59 -0.60 -4.43
N ALA A 114 14.59 0.32 -5.38
CA ALA A 114 15.16 0.13 -6.71
C ALA A 114 16.69 0.33 -6.73
N SER A 115 17.25 0.95 -5.70
CA SER A 115 18.70 1.14 -5.56
C SER A 115 19.43 -0.20 -5.46
N THR A 116 20.63 -0.25 -6.06
CA THR A 116 21.52 -1.41 -6.04
C THR A 116 21.94 -1.86 -4.64
N ASP A 117 21.77 -1.03 -3.62
CA ASP A 117 22.04 -1.36 -2.21
C ASP A 117 21.06 -2.38 -1.62
N PHE A 118 19.93 -2.61 -2.29
CA PHE A 118 18.89 -3.57 -1.92
C PHE A 118 19.04 -4.84 -2.76
N THR A 119 19.79 -5.80 -2.22
CA THR A 119 20.01 -7.09 -2.87
C THR A 119 18.91 -8.07 -2.46
N GLY A 120 17.98 -8.37 -3.38
CA GLY A 120 16.91 -9.36 -3.18
C GLY A 120 16.23 -9.74 -4.48
N SER A 121 15.55 -10.89 -4.52
CA SER A 121 14.72 -11.32 -5.67
C SER A 121 13.29 -10.76 -5.62
N THR A 122 13.06 -9.78 -4.77
CA THR A 122 11.74 -9.21 -4.47
C THR A 122 11.28 -8.32 -5.60
N THR A 123 10.02 -8.50 -5.99
CA THR A 123 9.36 -7.56 -6.90
C THR A 123 8.83 -6.37 -6.11
N VAL A 124 9.05 -5.15 -6.60
CA VAL A 124 8.50 -3.92 -5.99
C VAL A 124 7.42 -3.37 -6.89
N LEU A 125 6.21 -3.22 -6.38
CA LEU A 125 5.11 -2.58 -7.08
C LEU A 125 4.77 -1.26 -6.40
N VAL A 126 4.99 -0.17 -7.14
CA VAL A 126 4.66 1.18 -6.71
C VAL A 126 3.22 1.51 -7.10
N LEU A 127 2.39 1.83 -6.11
CA LEU A 127 0.98 2.17 -6.29
C LEU A 127 0.75 3.66 -6.08
N GLN A 128 0.21 4.35 -7.09
CA GLN A 128 -0.24 5.73 -6.97
C GLN A 128 -1.76 5.76 -6.85
N GLN A 129 -2.26 6.22 -5.70
CA GLN A 129 -3.68 6.54 -5.59
C GLN A 129 -3.93 7.86 -6.32
N HIS A 130 -4.61 7.79 -7.46
CA HIS A 130 -5.17 8.98 -8.09
C HIS A 130 -6.43 9.37 -7.31
N ARG A 131 -6.42 10.56 -6.71
CA ARG A 131 -7.68 11.21 -6.37
C ARG A 131 -8.32 11.56 -7.68
N ALA A 132 -9.33 10.80 -8.11
CA ALA A 132 -10.28 11.32 -9.07
C ALA A 132 -10.72 12.67 -8.50
N GLY A 133 -10.50 13.76 -9.24
CA GLY A 133 -11.14 15.02 -8.94
C GLY A 133 -12.67 14.81 -8.89
N PRO A 134 -13.46 15.81 -8.53
CA PRO A 134 -14.89 15.74 -8.75
C PRO A 134 -15.12 15.62 -10.27
N VAL A 135 -15.08 14.40 -10.80
CA VAL A 135 -15.84 14.05 -11.98
C VAL A 135 -17.24 14.41 -11.58
N LEU A 136 -17.80 15.42 -12.24
CA LEU A 136 -19.18 15.84 -12.05
C LEU A 136 -20.05 14.59 -12.26
N MET A 137 -20.31 13.86 -11.18
CA MET A 137 -21.32 12.83 -11.12
C MET A 137 -22.64 13.58 -11.14
N ASN A 138 -23.01 14.06 -12.33
CA ASN A 138 -24.38 14.38 -12.65
C ASN A 138 -25.13 13.04 -12.64
N ARG A 139 -25.55 12.61 -11.44
CA ARG A 139 -26.46 11.49 -11.23
C ARG A 139 -27.81 11.85 -11.84
N GLY A 140 -27.96 11.73 -13.16
CA GLY A 140 -29.24 12.05 -13.79
C GLY A 140 -29.36 12.04 -15.32
N ALA A 141 -28.31 11.82 -16.11
CA ALA A 141 -28.46 11.80 -17.58
C ALA A 141 -28.08 10.41 -18.14
N PRO A 142 -28.99 9.72 -18.86
CA PRO A 142 -28.62 8.53 -19.62
C PRO A 142 -27.66 8.97 -20.75
N PHE A 143 -26.61 8.16 -20.93
CA PHE A 143 -25.57 8.22 -21.95
C PHE A 143 -25.96 8.99 -23.22
N GLN A 144 -25.27 10.08 -23.52
CA GLN A 144 -25.29 10.67 -24.86
C GLN A 144 -24.31 9.92 -25.75
N THR A 145 -24.84 9.23 -26.75
CA THR A 145 -24.08 8.69 -27.88
C THR A 145 -23.47 9.87 -28.65
N ILE A 146 -22.15 9.89 -28.78
CA ILE A 146 -21.48 10.81 -29.71
C ILE A 146 -21.69 10.24 -31.11
N ASP A 147 -22.62 10.82 -31.87
CA ASP A 147 -22.73 10.59 -33.31
C ASP A 147 -21.54 11.28 -33.98
N VAL A 148 -20.61 10.50 -34.51
CA VAL A 148 -19.57 11.02 -35.40
C VAL A 148 -20.15 11.07 -36.81
N GLY A 149 -20.92 12.12 -37.06
CA GLY A 149 -21.40 12.47 -38.40
C GLY A 149 -20.27 13.08 -39.23
N ASN A 150 -20.15 12.60 -40.47
CA ASN A 150 -19.27 13.12 -41.53
C ASN A 150 -19.72 14.49 -42.02
#